data_AF-S4RIQ0-F1
#
_entry.id   AF-S4RIQ0-F1
#
_cell.length_a   1.000
_cell.length_b   1.000
_cell.length_c   1.000
_cell.angle_alpha   90.00
_cell.angle_beta   90.00
_cell.angle_gamma   90.00
#
_symmetry.space_group_name_H-M   'P 1'
#
loop_
_entity.id
_entity.type
_entity.pdbx_description
1 polymer ?
#
loop_
_entity_poly.entity_id
_entity_poly.type
_entity_poly.pdbx_seq_one_letter_code
_entity_poly.pdbx_strand_id
1 'polypeptide(L)'
;SQGSTHCGERDSQDSTHCGERDSQDSTHTGEQDSQGSTHSGERDSQGSTHSGERDSQDSTHSGERDSQGSTHCGERDSQGSTHSGERDSQDSTHSGERDSQGSAHCDERDSQESTHSGERDSQGSAHCGERDSQGRSFQNAEAVTSTNSNDSSADQSRS
;
A
#
# COMPACT_ATOMS: atom_id res chain seq x y z
N SER A 1 -22.99 -11.65 12.26
CA SER A 1 -21.96 -12.33 11.46
C SER A 1 -20.95 -12.95 12.40
N GLN A 2 -20.45 -14.16 12.11
CA GLN A 2 -19.28 -14.70 12.81
C GLN A 2 -18.06 -14.19 12.04
N GLY A 3 -17.29 -13.30 12.65
CA GLY A 3 -16.06 -12.85 12.03
C GLY A 3 -15.05 -13.99 11.96
N SER A 4 -14.29 -14.06 10.86
CA SER A 4 -13.24 -15.07 10.66
C SER A 4 -11.88 -14.47 10.97
N THR A 5 -11.04 -15.23 11.68
CA THR A 5 -9.66 -14.83 11.96
C THR A 5 -8.71 -15.71 11.18
N HIS A 6 -7.80 -15.08 10.44
CA HIS A 6 -6.75 -15.75 9.70
C HIS A 6 -5.40 -15.21 10.13
N CYS A 7 -4.48 -16.13 10.45
CA CYS A 7 -3.10 -15.82 10.73
C CYS A 7 -2.24 -16.58 9.72
N GLY A 8 -1.19 -15.96 9.19
CA GLY A 8 -0.30 -16.66 8.29
C GLY A 8 1.03 -15.95 8.06
N GLU A 9 2.05 -16.76 7.83
CA GLU A 9 3.37 -16.32 7.39
C GLU A 9 3.57 -16.86 5.98
N ARG A 10 4.21 -16.07 5.11
CA ARG A 10 4.52 -16.48 3.74
C ARG A 10 5.91 -16.03 3.36
N ASP A 11 6.74 -17.02 3.03
CA ASP A 11 8.00 -16.81 2.32
C ASP A 11 7.80 -17.17 0.84
N SER A 12 8.40 -16.41 -0.07
CA SER A 12 8.32 -16.62 -1.52
C SER A 12 9.64 -16.23 -2.17
N GLN A 13 10.24 -17.16 -2.89
CA GLN A 13 11.49 -16.97 -3.62
C GLN A 13 11.25 -17.29 -5.10
N ASP A 14 11.67 -16.39 -5.99
CA ASP A 14 11.59 -16.56 -7.45
C ASP A 14 10.23 -17.05 -7.94
N SER A 15 9.17 -16.52 -7.34
CA SER A 15 7.81 -17.04 -7.48
C SER A 15 6.89 -16.03 -8.15
N THR A 16 5.85 -16.54 -8.80
CA THR A 16 4.75 -15.74 -9.32
C THR A 16 3.46 -16.12 -8.63
N HIS A 17 2.78 -15.13 -8.06
CA HIS A 17 1.47 -15.31 -7.44
C HIS A 17 0.45 -14.36 -8.06
N CYS A 18 -0.66 -14.92 -8.52
CA CYS A 18 -1.83 -14.18 -8.97
C CYS A 18 -3.03 -14.60 -8.15
N GLY A 19 -3.86 -13.66 -7.69
CA GLY A 19 -5.10 -14.04 -7.04
C GLY A 19 -5.99 -12.89 -6.64
N GLU A 20 -7.26 -13.21 -6.47
CA GLU A 20 -8.30 -12.32 -5.99
C GLU A 20 -8.68 -12.73 -4.56
N ARG A 21 -9.05 -11.76 -3.73
CA ARG A 21 -9.48 -12.05 -2.35
C ARG A 21 -10.57 -11.11 -1.90
N ASP A 22 -11.68 -11.72 -1.50
CA ASP A 22 -12.76 -11.03 -0.81
C ASP A 22 -12.74 -11.34 0.68
N SER A 23 -13.03 -10.35 1.50
CA SER A 23 -13.13 -10.52 2.96
C SER A 23 -14.26 -9.68 3.51
N GLN A 24 -15.06 -10.29 4.39
CA GLN A 24 -16.22 -9.68 5.03
C GLN A 24 -16.11 -9.95 6.52
N ASP A 25 -16.23 -8.91 7.36
CA ASP A 25 -16.19 -9.01 8.82
C ASP A 25 -15.02 -9.87 9.35
N SER A 26 -13.84 -9.75 8.74
CA SER A 26 -12.72 -10.66 9.01
C SER A 26 -11.52 -9.95 9.62
N THR A 27 -10.71 -10.69 10.37
CA THR A 27 -9.42 -10.25 10.89
C THR A 27 -8.32 -11.07 10.25
N HIS A 28 -7.36 -10.40 9.60
CA HIS A 28 -6.17 -11.04 9.04
C HIS A 28 -4.94 -10.48 9.71
N THR A 29 -4.07 -11.37 10.21
CA THR A 29 -2.74 -11.01 10.68
C THR A 29 -1.70 -11.82 9.94
N GLY A 30 -0.57 -11.22 9.56
CA GLY A 30 0.47 -12.02 8.93
C GLY A 30 1.71 -11.27 8.52
N GLU A 31 2.72 -12.07 8.19
CA GLU A 31 4.02 -11.61 7.75
C GLU A 31 4.28 -12.17 6.35
N GLN A 32 4.92 -11.38 5.50
CA GLN A 32 5.29 -11.82 4.17
C GLN A 32 6.70 -11.37 3.80
N ASP A 33 7.54 -12.35 3.47
CA ASP A 33 8.84 -12.14 2.88
C ASP A 33 8.80 -12.54 1.40
N SER A 34 9.46 -11.76 0.56
CA SER A 34 9.49 -12.02 -0.87
C SER A 34 10.82 -11.60 -1.49
N GLN A 35 11.47 -12.54 -2.17
CA GLN A 35 12.70 -12.30 -2.93
C GLN A 35 12.49 -12.68 -4.39
N GLY A 36 12.85 -11.79 -5.32
CA GLY A 36 12.77 -12.06 -6.76
C GLY A 36 11.35 -12.42 -7.25
N SER A 37 10.32 -12.00 -6.52
CA SER A 37 8.96 -12.52 -6.72
C SER A 37 8.06 -11.49 -7.41
N THR A 38 7.06 -12.00 -8.13
CA THR A 38 6.02 -11.19 -8.78
C THR A 38 4.66 -11.51 -8.17
N HIS A 39 3.98 -10.48 -7.68
CA HIS A 39 2.65 -10.59 -7.11
C HIS A 39 1.68 -9.72 -7.91
N SER A 40 0.56 -10.30 -8.31
CA SER A 40 -0.54 -9.58 -8.94
C SER A 40 -1.87 -9.97 -8.31
N GLY A 41 -2.79 -9.04 -8.13
CA GLY A 41 -4.10 -9.42 -7.60
C GLY A 41 -5.01 -8.28 -7.22
N GLU A 42 -6.23 -8.66 -6.91
CA GLU A 42 -7.29 -7.75 -6.50
C GLU A 42 -7.77 -8.12 -5.10
N ARG A 43 -8.25 -7.12 -4.36
CA ARG A 43 -8.79 -7.35 -3.03
C ARG A 43 -9.97 -6.43 -2.74
N ASP A 44 -11.10 -7.03 -2.38
CA ASP A 44 -12.21 -6.35 -1.73
C ASP A 44 -12.21 -6.69 -0.22
N SER A 45 -12.50 -5.69 0.61
CA SER A 45 -12.59 -5.84 2.05
C SER A 45 -13.69 -4.96 2.62
N GLN A 46 -14.64 -5.61 3.30
CA GLN A 46 -15.75 -4.95 3.98
C GLN A 46 -15.69 -5.25 5.47
N GLY A 47 -15.74 -4.22 6.31
CA GLY A 47 -15.77 -4.37 7.76
C GLY A 47 -14.59 -5.17 8.33
N SER A 48 -13.45 -5.17 7.64
CA SER A 48 -12.33 -6.08 7.93
C SER A 48 -11.16 -5.35 8.59
N THR A 49 -10.39 -6.10 9.38
CA THR A 49 -9.14 -5.62 9.98
C THR A 49 -7.98 -6.42 9.41
N HIS A 50 -6.96 -5.73 8.90
CA HIS A 50 -5.72 -6.33 8.42
C HIS A 50 -4.55 -5.75 9.21
N SER A 51 -3.69 -6.62 9.72
CA SER A 51 -2.45 -6.27 10.40
C SER A 51 -1.31 -7.08 9.80
N GLY A 52 -0.14 -6.50 9.57
CA GLY A 52 0.97 -7.31 9.13
C GLY A 52 2.20 -6.58 8.70
N GLU A 53 3.25 -7.36 8.48
CA GLU A 53 4.56 -6.89 8.05
C GLU A 53 4.88 -7.47 6.67
N ARG A 54 5.65 -6.72 5.89
CA ARG A 54 6.12 -7.18 4.59
C ARG A 54 7.55 -6.74 4.33
N ASP A 55 8.42 -7.70 4.07
CA ASP A 55 9.71 -7.47 3.44
C ASP A 55 9.64 -7.87 1.95
N SER A 56 10.33 -7.11 1.10
CA SER A 56 10.37 -7.35 -0.34
C SER A 56 11.71 -6.92 -0.91
N GLN A 57 12.43 -7.86 -1.49
CA GLN A 57 13.67 -7.62 -2.21
C GLN A 57 13.50 -8.02 -3.69
N ASP A 58 13.92 -7.12 -4.59
CA ASP A 58 13.89 -7.31 -6.04
C ASP A 58 12.55 -7.85 -6.56
N SER A 59 11.44 -7.38 -5.97
CA SER A 59 10.11 -7.93 -6.21
C SER A 59 9.21 -6.93 -6.91
N THR A 60 8.25 -7.45 -7.68
CA THR A 60 7.24 -6.66 -8.38
C THR A 60 5.87 -6.93 -7.80
N HIS A 61 5.13 -5.89 -7.47
CA HIS A 61 3.77 -5.97 -6.95
C HIS A 61 2.85 -5.09 -7.79
N SER A 62 1.76 -5.66 -8.26
CA SER A 62 0.71 -4.94 -8.98
C SER A 62 -0.65 -5.34 -8.44
N GLY A 63 -1.61 -4.42 -8.38
CA GLY A 63 -2.95 -4.84 -8.01
C GLY A 63 -3.91 -3.72 -7.67
N GLU A 64 -5.14 -4.12 -7.42
CA GLU A 64 -6.23 -3.22 -7.09
C GLU A 64 -6.78 -3.56 -5.70
N ARG A 65 -7.27 -2.54 -5.00
CA ARG A 65 -7.89 -2.72 -3.69
C ARG A 65 -9.09 -1.81 -3.51
N ASP A 66 -10.22 -2.41 -3.17
CA ASP A 66 -11.36 -1.73 -2.59
C ASP A 66 -11.42 -2.05 -1.08
N SER A 67 -11.81 -1.07 -0.28
CA SER A 67 -11.96 -1.22 1.16
C SER A 67 -13.06 -0.30 1.68
N GLN A 68 -14.08 -0.90 2.31
CA GLN A 68 -15.15 -0.14 2.97
C GLN A 68 -15.22 -0.50 4.45
N GLY A 69 -15.26 0.51 5.31
CA GLY A 69 -15.34 0.34 6.76
C GLY A 69 -14.20 -0.51 7.34
N SER A 70 -13.01 -0.48 6.71
CA SER A 70 -11.91 -1.40 7.03
C SER A 70 -10.76 -0.69 7.73
N THR A 71 -10.01 -1.45 8.53
CA THR A 71 -8.80 -0.98 9.22
C THR A 71 -7.59 -1.75 8.73
N HIS A 72 -6.55 -1.03 8.30
CA HIS A 72 -5.28 -1.61 7.88
C HIS A 72 -4.15 -1.03 8.74
N CYS A 73 -3.40 -1.89 9.41
CA CYS A 73 -2.15 -1.52 10.07
C CYS A 73 -0.99 -2.38 9.58
N GLY A 74 0.20 -1.82 9.50
CA GLY A 74 1.36 -2.64 9.15
C GLY A 74 2.61 -1.89 8.78
N GLU A 75 3.67 -2.66 8.63
CA GLU A 75 5.00 -2.16 8.27
C GLU A 75 5.41 -2.75 6.93
N ARG A 76 6.25 -2.00 6.20
CA ARG A 76 6.80 -2.47 4.94
C ARG A 76 8.24 -2.02 4.75
N ASP A 77 9.12 -2.97 4.52
CA ASP A 77 10.43 -2.73 3.94
C ASP A 77 10.40 -3.13 2.45
N SER A 78 11.16 -2.41 1.62
CA SER A 78 11.27 -2.69 0.19
C SER A 78 12.63 -2.25 -0.34
N GLN A 79 13.38 -3.20 -0.89
CA GLN A 79 14.66 -2.96 -1.54
C GLN A 79 14.58 -3.35 -3.02
N GLY A 80 14.96 -2.45 -3.93
CA GLY A 80 14.99 -2.71 -5.36
C GLY A 80 13.64 -3.12 -5.96
N SER A 81 12.53 -2.80 -5.30
CA SER A 81 11.22 -3.35 -5.64
C SER A 81 10.36 -2.35 -6.42
N THR A 82 9.43 -2.88 -7.21
CA THR A 82 8.45 -2.07 -7.95
C THR A 82 7.05 -2.36 -7.45
N HIS A 83 6.28 -1.31 -7.16
CA HIS A 83 4.88 -1.40 -6.74
C HIS A 83 4.03 -0.53 -7.65
N SER A 84 2.93 -1.07 -8.13
CA SER A 84 1.92 -0.31 -8.85
C SER A 84 0.52 -0.75 -8.45
N GLY A 85 -0.46 0.14 -8.62
CA GLY A 85 -1.84 -0.26 -8.38
C GLY A 85 -2.79 0.86 -8.10
N GLU A 86 -4.04 0.46 -7.87
CA GLU A 86 -5.13 1.37 -7.57
C GLU A 86 -5.72 1.03 -6.20
N ARG A 87 -6.19 2.05 -5.49
CA ARG A 87 -6.89 1.88 -4.23
C ARG A 87 -8.08 2.82 -4.13
N ASP A 88 -9.25 2.25 -3.91
CA ASP A 88 -10.42 2.95 -3.39
C ASP A 88 -10.57 2.62 -1.90
N SER A 89 -11.03 3.59 -1.11
CA SER A 89 -11.27 3.42 0.31
C SER A 89 -12.39 4.33 0.80
N GLN A 90 -13.42 3.73 1.39
CA GLN A 90 -14.55 4.40 2.01
C GLN A 90 -14.55 4.10 3.52
N ASP A 91 -14.74 5.10 4.37
CA ASP A 91 -14.86 4.93 5.83
C ASP A 91 -13.72 4.10 6.47
N SER A 92 -12.52 4.16 5.90
CA SER A 92 -11.44 3.24 6.23
C SER A 92 -10.29 3.93 6.96
N THR A 93 -9.60 3.21 7.83
CA THR A 93 -8.42 3.70 8.56
C THR A 93 -7.19 2.94 8.12
N HIS A 94 -6.13 3.67 7.79
CA HIS A 94 -4.83 3.08 7.47
C HIS A 94 -3.75 3.70 8.36
N SER A 95 -2.92 2.85 8.95
CA SER A 95 -1.78 3.25 9.77
C SER A 95 -0.57 2.39 9.44
N GLY A 96 0.64 2.95 9.44
CA GLY A 96 1.81 2.11 9.22
C GLY A 96 3.08 2.84 8.87
N GLU A 97 4.17 2.07 8.83
CA GLU A 97 5.49 2.56 8.48
C GLU A 97 5.95 1.96 7.16
N ARG A 98 6.77 2.71 6.44
CA ARG A 98 7.39 2.23 5.21
C ARG A 98 8.84 2.69 5.10
N ASP A 99 9.74 1.75 4.94
CA ASP A 99 11.09 1.99 4.43
C ASP A 99 11.16 1.52 2.96
N SER A 100 11.91 2.23 2.13
CA SER A 100 12.06 1.91 0.71
C SER A 100 13.40 2.39 0.18
N GLN A 101 14.25 1.46 -0.23
CA GLN A 101 15.55 1.73 -0.85
C GLN A 101 15.56 1.32 -2.31
N GLY A 102 15.92 2.25 -3.21
CA GLY A 102 16.03 1.97 -4.64
C GLY A 102 14.75 1.44 -5.29
N SER A 103 13.58 1.77 -4.74
CA SER A 103 12.29 1.21 -5.14
C SER A 103 11.46 2.19 -5.97
N ALA A 104 10.53 1.68 -6.77
CA ALA A 104 9.60 2.49 -7.56
C ALA A 104 8.16 2.23 -7.12
N HIS A 105 7.37 3.29 -6.96
CA HIS A 105 5.95 3.20 -6.62
C HIS A 105 5.13 4.04 -7.59
N CYS A 106 4.10 3.45 -8.18
CA CYS A 106 3.19 4.12 -9.10
C CYS A 106 1.76 3.74 -8.76
N ASP A 107 1.13 4.52 -7.87
CA ASP A 107 -0.19 4.19 -7.34
C ASP A 107 -1.19 5.33 -7.47
N GLU A 108 -2.42 5.00 -7.86
CA GLU A 108 -3.58 5.90 -7.78
C GLU A 108 -4.41 5.58 -6.55
N ARG A 109 -4.92 6.62 -5.87
CA ARG A 109 -5.71 6.47 -4.65
C ARG A 109 -6.89 7.42 -4.64
N ASP A 110 -8.10 6.87 -4.51
CA ASP A 110 -9.30 7.60 -4.13
C ASP A 110 -9.66 7.23 -2.68
N SER A 111 -10.16 8.20 -1.92
CA SER A 111 -10.50 8.00 -0.52
C SER A 111 -11.62 8.93 -0.08
N GLN A 112 -12.66 8.35 0.49
CA GLN A 112 -13.78 9.07 1.08
C GLN A 112 -13.90 8.74 2.56
N GLU A 113 -14.05 9.77 3.40
CA GLU A 113 -14.22 9.65 4.86
C GLU A 113 -13.14 8.78 5.56
N SER A 114 -12.01 8.57 4.89
CA SER A 114 -10.95 7.69 5.34
C SER A 114 -9.87 8.47 6.09
N THR A 115 -9.05 7.77 6.88
CA THR A 115 -7.91 8.36 7.59
C THR A 115 -6.63 7.60 7.25
N HIS A 116 -5.55 8.34 7.05
CA HIS A 116 -4.23 7.78 6.80
C HIS A 116 -3.20 8.42 7.73
N SER A 117 -2.53 7.59 8.51
CA SER A 117 -1.41 7.98 9.37
C SER A 117 -0.21 7.07 9.13
N GLY A 118 1.00 7.58 9.34
CA GLY A 118 2.20 6.77 9.17
C GLY A 118 3.45 7.57 8.87
N GLU A 119 4.57 6.85 8.82
CA GLU A 119 5.88 7.38 8.47
C GLU A 119 6.39 6.73 7.19
N ARG A 120 7.21 7.47 6.45
CA ARG A 120 7.86 6.96 5.24
C ARG A 120 9.30 7.43 5.17
N ASP A 121 10.23 6.49 5.21
CA ASP A 121 11.62 6.71 4.78
C ASP A 121 11.79 6.19 3.35
N SER A 122 12.58 6.91 2.53
CA SER A 122 12.78 6.58 1.12
C SER A 122 14.11 7.08 0.60
N GLN A 123 15.01 6.15 0.28
CA GLN A 123 16.35 6.43 -0.22
C GLN A 123 16.52 5.95 -1.67
N GLY A 124 16.79 6.88 -2.59
CA GLY A 124 16.96 6.54 -4.01
C GLY A 124 15.70 5.95 -4.67
N SER A 125 14.53 6.18 -4.08
CA SER A 125 13.25 5.66 -4.55
C SER A 125 12.48 6.70 -5.39
N ALA A 126 11.64 6.22 -6.30
CA ALA A 126 10.79 7.04 -7.15
C ALA A 126 9.31 6.83 -6.83
N HIS A 127 8.52 7.91 -6.86
CA HIS A 127 7.08 7.87 -6.63
C HIS A 127 6.34 8.57 -7.76
N CYS A 128 5.32 7.91 -8.29
CA CYS A 128 4.40 8.42 -9.31
C CYS A 128 2.95 8.04 -8.95
N GLY A 129 1.97 8.71 -9.56
CA GLY A 129 0.55 8.47 -9.34
C GLY A 129 -0.18 9.56 -8.54
N GLU A 130 -1.49 9.43 -8.47
CA GLU A 130 -2.40 10.48 -8.00
C GLU A 130 -3.09 10.11 -6.67
N ARG A 131 -3.56 11.13 -5.95
CA ARG A 131 -4.36 10.97 -4.75
C ARG A 131 -5.52 11.95 -4.77
N ASP A 132 -6.74 11.44 -4.83
CA ASP A 132 -7.95 12.16 -4.46
C ASP A 132 -8.36 11.78 -3.03
N SER A 133 -8.87 12.75 -2.28
CA SER A 133 -9.34 12.53 -0.91
C SER A 133 -10.42 13.53 -0.57
N GLN A 134 -11.60 13.02 -0.23
CA GLN A 134 -12.75 13.83 0.16
C GLN A 134 -13.23 13.34 1.54
N GLY A 135 -13.22 14.21 2.55
CA GLY A 135 -13.38 13.77 3.95
C GLY A 135 -12.04 13.64 4.68
N ARG A 136 -11.93 12.77 5.70
CA ARG A 136 -10.96 12.97 6.79
C ARG A 136 -9.47 12.79 6.42
N SER A 137 -8.63 13.29 7.31
CA SER A 137 -7.28 13.86 7.07
C SER A 137 -6.14 12.86 6.84
N PHE A 138 -5.09 13.35 6.17
CA PHE A 138 -3.78 12.73 6.02
C PHE A 138 -2.77 13.30 7.03
N GLN A 139 -2.08 12.45 7.80
CA GLN A 139 -0.98 12.86 8.68
C GLN A 139 0.26 12.01 8.37
N ASN A 140 1.27 12.63 7.75
CA ASN A 140 2.56 12.00 7.46
C ASN A 140 3.67 12.80 8.15
N ALA A 141 4.54 12.13 8.91
CA ALA A 141 5.74 12.73 9.47
C ALA A 141 6.91 12.52 8.49
N GLU A 142 7.43 13.65 7.97
CA GLU A 142 8.70 13.88 7.26
C GLU A 142 9.28 12.72 6.41
N ALA A 143 9.16 12.83 5.08
CA ALA A 143 9.93 12.02 4.14
C ALA A 143 11.35 12.58 3.98
N VAL A 144 12.40 11.81 4.32
CA VAL A 144 13.78 12.15 3.93
C VAL A 144 14.00 11.73 2.48
N THR A 145 13.44 12.50 1.54
CA THR A 145 13.60 12.22 0.11
C THR A 145 14.93 12.77 -0.41
N SER A 146 15.90 11.90 -0.68
CA SER A 146 17.03 12.28 -1.54
C SER A 146 16.66 11.99 -3.00
N THR A 147 15.84 12.85 -3.62
CA THR A 147 15.47 12.73 -5.04
C THR A 147 16.42 13.55 -5.91
N ASN A 148 16.96 12.92 -6.97
CA ASN A 148 17.64 13.66 -8.04
C ASN A 148 16.56 14.24 -8.97
N SER A 149 16.05 15.42 -8.63
CA SER A 149 14.86 16.00 -9.25
C SER A 149 15.12 16.48 -10.69
N ASN A 150 14.38 15.95 -11.65
CA ASN A 150 14.03 16.61 -12.90
C ASN A 150 12.51 16.55 -13.03
N ASP A 151 11.82 17.46 -12.34
CA ASP A 151 10.37 17.63 -12.48
C ASP A 151 10.10 19.03 -13.05
N SER A 152 9.50 19.05 -14.25
CA SER A 152 9.10 20.25 -14.97
C SER A 152 7.61 20.46 -14.76
N SER A 153 7.25 21.16 -13.68
CA SER A 153 5.88 21.57 -13.43
C SER A 153 5.52 22.80 -14.27
N ALA A 154 4.65 22.59 -15.25
CA ALA A 154 3.87 23.65 -15.87
C ALA A 154 2.46 23.12 -16.14
N ASP A 155 1.56 23.32 -15.19
CA ASP A 155 0.18 23.66 -15.55
C ASP A 155 -0.34 24.76 -14.63
N GLN A 156 -0.82 25.81 -15.29
CA GLN A 156 -1.20 27.08 -14.69
C GLN A 156 -2.67 27.03 -14.28
N SER A 157 -2.94 27.43 -13.03
CA SER A 157 -4.27 27.71 -12.53
C SER A 157 -5.02 28.72 -13.41
N ARG A 158 -6.22 28.37 -13.85
CA ARG A 158 -7.17 29.28 -14.51
C ARG A 158 -7.62 30.40 -13.57
N SER A 159 -7.39 31.66 -13.98
CA SER A 159 -8.38 32.74 -14.05
C SER A 159 -7.86 33.85 -14.97
#